data_AF-A0A1H4BY61-F1
#
_entry.id   AF-A0A1H4BY61-F1
#
_cell.length_a   1.000
_cell.length_b   1.000
_cell.length_c   1.000
_cell.angle_alpha   90.00
_cell.angle_beta   90.00
_cell.angle_gamma   90.00
#
_symmetry.space_group_name_H-M   'P 1'
#
loop_
_entity.id
_entity.type
_entity.pdbx_description
1 polymer ?
#
loop_
_entity_poly.entity_id
_entity_poly.type
_entity_poly.pdbx_seq_one_letter_code
_entity_poly.pdbx_strand_id
1 'polypeptide(L)'
;MVRTFKPMYKKIETYIIDQIRSGNWKPGSRIPSENELAEQFSVSRITVKNALTALVDKGVVYRLQGKGTFVNDHSPEEIHNITSAVKEQLTVPTIGFLLPRLDNRFTANLLSGIEDTLSENGYQLLFAKTNDSQETEILKIQEMKQAGVRGLIIYPVEGEHYNNEILALTLNRFPLVLLDRNLKGVETNSISSDNHEAAIQAVKHLHELGHNRIGFISTLAEGTSSIEDRLHGYEKALEDRHILIDRSIQMTRLAMSASDEEVIMMIQKFLQANPQMTALLSSNFSPHVIQAAMQMGISVPEDLSVVFFDDVEFPEFCIIPPTAVVQQELELGREAGRVILKQVENPNSEYLQVKLPTMLIPRQSTAKAKS
;
A
#
# COMPACT_ATOMS: atom_id res chain seq x y z
N MET A 1 -35.01 -20.38 -3.18
CA MET A 1 -35.42 -19.10 -2.56
C MET A 1 -35.32 -19.26 -1.04
N VAL A 2 -34.19 -18.85 -0.44
CA VAL A 2 -33.91 -19.07 0.99
C VAL A 2 -34.66 -18.01 1.80
N ARG A 3 -35.66 -18.41 2.59
CA ARG A 3 -36.30 -17.53 3.57
C ARG A 3 -35.32 -17.28 4.71
N THR A 4 -34.64 -16.14 4.69
CA THR A 4 -33.85 -15.62 5.82
C THR A 4 -34.75 -15.48 7.05
N PHE A 5 -34.52 -16.32 8.07
CA PHE A 5 -35.26 -16.29 9.32
C PHE A 5 -34.76 -15.11 10.16
N LYS A 6 -35.44 -13.96 10.10
CA LYS A 6 -35.13 -12.83 10.98
C LYS A 6 -35.48 -13.20 12.43
N PRO A 7 -34.57 -13.05 13.41
CA PRO A 7 -34.85 -13.27 14.83
C PRO A 7 -36.08 -12.47 15.30
N MET A 8 -36.88 -13.04 16.20
CA MET A 8 -38.15 -12.43 16.61
C MET A 8 -38.01 -11.04 17.23
N TYR A 9 -36.94 -10.80 18.01
CA TYR A 9 -36.69 -9.47 18.56
C TYR A 9 -36.50 -8.41 17.46
N LYS A 10 -35.83 -8.74 16.34
CA LYS A 10 -35.69 -7.82 15.19
C LYS A 10 -37.02 -7.53 14.49
N LYS A 11 -37.96 -8.49 14.49
CA LYS A 11 -39.31 -8.27 13.94
C LYS A 11 -40.09 -7.28 14.80
N ILE A 12 -39.95 -7.37 16.12
CA ILE A 12 -40.56 -6.43 17.06
C ILE A 12 -39.95 -5.03 16.90
N GLU A 13 -38.61 -4.94 16.77
CA GLU A 13 -37.95 -3.65 16.47
C GLU A 13 -38.47 -3.02 15.18
N THR A 14 -38.55 -3.81 14.10
CA THR A 14 -39.02 -3.33 12.79
C THR A 14 -40.46 -2.83 12.89
N TYR A 15 -41.34 -3.61 13.53
CA TYR A 15 -42.73 -3.21 13.74
C TYR A 15 -42.86 -1.89 14.51
N ILE A 16 -42.10 -1.71 15.59
CA ILE A 16 -42.16 -0.49 16.39
C ILE A 16 -41.69 0.72 15.57
N ILE A 17 -40.59 0.56 14.81
CA ILE A 17 -40.10 1.60 13.90
C ILE A 17 -41.15 1.94 12.83
N ASP A 18 -41.84 0.95 12.27
CA ASP A 18 -42.85 1.18 11.23
C ASP A 18 -44.09 1.89 11.78
N GLN A 19 -44.52 1.59 13.02
CA GLN A 19 -45.61 2.32 13.69
C GLN A 19 -45.25 3.78 14.00
N ILE A 20 -44.00 4.06 14.33
CA ILE A 20 -43.51 5.43 14.53
C ILE A 20 -43.45 6.16 13.18
N ARG A 21 -42.88 5.54 12.15
CA ARG A 21 -42.77 6.10 10.78
C ARG A 21 -44.11 6.41 10.14
N SER A 22 -45.10 5.53 10.34
CA SER A 22 -46.46 5.74 9.84
C SER A 22 -47.24 6.81 10.61
N GLY A 23 -46.66 7.40 11.66
CA GLY A 23 -47.28 8.44 12.46
C GLY A 23 -48.33 7.92 13.45
N ASN A 24 -48.50 6.59 13.56
CA ASN A 24 -49.42 5.98 14.51
C ASN A 24 -48.99 6.22 15.96
N TRP A 25 -47.68 6.26 16.21
CA TRP A 25 -47.11 6.66 17.50
C TRP A 25 -46.24 7.90 17.34
N LYS A 26 -46.75 9.03 17.82
CA LYS A 26 -46.08 10.33 17.79
C LYS A 26 -45.02 10.45 18.90
N PRO A 27 -44.03 11.35 18.77
CA PRO A 27 -43.19 11.76 19.88
C PRO A 27 -43.93 11.97 21.20
N GLY A 28 -43.34 11.47 22.29
CA GLY A 28 -43.92 11.54 23.63
C GLY A 28 -45.12 10.60 23.86
N SER A 29 -45.61 9.88 22.84
CA SER A 29 -46.65 8.87 23.03
C SER A 29 -46.09 7.59 23.65
N ARG A 30 -46.89 6.95 24.50
CA ARG A 30 -46.54 5.68 25.13
C ARG A 30 -46.77 4.54 24.14
N ILE A 31 -45.77 3.69 23.96
CA ILE A 31 -45.92 2.45 23.18
C ILE A 31 -46.52 1.33 24.05
N PRO A 32 -47.04 0.24 23.45
CA PRO A 32 -47.54 -0.90 24.20
C PRO A 32 -46.49 -1.46 25.17
N SER A 33 -46.95 -1.95 26.31
CA SER A 33 -46.11 -2.53 27.37
C SER A 33 -45.43 -3.83 26.93
N GLU A 34 -44.42 -4.25 27.69
CA GLU A 34 -43.72 -5.52 27.44
C GLU A 34 -44.67 -6.73 27.41
N ASN A 35 -45.77 -6.67 28.16
CA ASN A 35 -46.77 -7.73 28.21
C ASN A 35 -47.64 -7.75 26.96
N GLU A 36 -48.13 -6.58 26.54
CA GLU A 36 -48.98 -6.42 25.34
C GLU A 36 -48.21 -6.81 24.08
N LEU A 37 -46.95 -6.39 23.96
CA LEU A 37 -46.08 -6.80 22.84
C LEU A 37 -45.72 -8.29 22.89
N ALA A 38 -45.54 -8.87 24.08
CA ALA A 38 -45.25 -10.30 24.20
C ALA A 38 -46.44 -11.15 23.74
N GLU A 39 -47.65 -10.73 24.09
CA GLU A 39 -48.90 -11.37 23.67
C GLU A 39 -49.14 -11.17 22.16
N GLN A 40 -48.97 -9.95 21.65
CA GLN A 40 -49.16 -9.64 20.23
C GLN A 40 -48.25 -10.44 19.30
N PHE A 41 -47.00 -10.68 19.70
CA PHE A 41 -46.02 -11.39 18.89
C PHE A 41 -45.88 -12.88 19.27
N SER A 42 -46.64 -13.36 20.26
CA SER A 42 -46.54 -14.72 20.81
C SER A 42 -45.10 -15.09 21.19
N VAL A 43 -44.41 -14.21 21.93
CA VAL A 43 -43.01 -14.40 22.37
C VAL A 43 -42.86 -14.24 23.88
N SER A 44 -41.69 -14.62 24.42
CA SER A 44 -41.37 -14.35 25.82
C SER A 44 -41.19 -12.85 26.10
N ARG A 45 -41.54 -12.39 27.30
CA ARG A 45 -41.28 -11.02 27.76
C ARG A 45 -39.80 -10.62 27.64
N ILE A 46 -38.89 -11.58 27.84
CA ILE A 46 -37.44 -11.35 27.69
C ILE A 46 -37.08 -10.95 26.24
N THR A 47 -37.75 -11.54 25.25
CA THR A 47 -37.54 -11.22 23.83
C THR A 47 -37.96 -9.78 23.52
N VAL A 48 -39.10 -9.35 24.06
CA VAL A 48 -39.59 -7.98 23.95
C VAL A 48 -38.68 -7.01 24.70
N LYS A 49 -38.27 -7.36 25.93
CA LYS A 49 -37.36 -6.56 26.74
C LYS A 49 -36.04 -6.31 25.99
N ASN A 50 -35.48 -7.32 25.32
CA ASN A 50 -34.28 -7.18 24.51
C ASN A 50 -34.50 -6.26 23.30
N ALA A 51 -35.63 -6.39 22.60
CA ALA A 51 -35.98 -5.51 21.49
C ALA A 51 -36.14 -4.04 21.95
N LEU A 52 -36.81 -3.82 23.08
CA LEU A 52 -36.99 -2.48 23.64
C LEU A 52 -35.68 -1.89 24.16
N THR A 53 -34.82 -2.68 24.81
CA THR A 53 -33.49 -2.22 25.21
C THR A 53 -32.67 -1.80 23.99
N ALA A 54 -32.68 -2.59 22.91
CA ALA A 54 -32.00 -2.22 21.68
C ALA A 54 -32.56 -0.92 21.06
N LEU A 55 -33.87 -0.67 21.14
CA LEU A 55 -34.48 0.58 20.68
C LEU A 55 -34.18 1.78 21.59
N VAL A 56 -34.02 1.55 22.90
CA VAL A 56 -33.55 2.56 23.86
C VAL A 56 -32.09 2.92 23.57
N ASP A 57 -31.23 1.93 23.34
CA ASP A 57 -29.82 2.15 22.98
C ASP A 57 -29.69 2.90 21.65
N LYS A 58 -30.62 2.66 20.72
CA LYS A 58 -30.74 3.40 19.45
C LYS A 58 -31.42 4.77 19.60
N GLY A 59 -31.85 5.16 20.79
CA GLY A 59 -32.52 6.44 21.04
C GLY A 59 -33.91 6.58 20.42
N VAL A 60 -34.51 5.52 19.86
CA VAL A 60 -35.83 5.55 19.20
C VAL A 60 -36.95 5.70 20.22
N VAL A 61 -36.76 5.14 21.42
CA VAL A 61 -37.69 5.21 22.54
C VAL A 61 -36.93 5.44 23.84
N TYR A 62 -37.60 5.95 24.88
CA TYR A 62 -37.03 6.10 26.22
C TYR A 62 -37.96 5.49 27.28
N ARG A 63 -37.39 5.08 28.43
CA ARG A 63 -38.14 4.48 29.54
C ARG A 63 -38.29 5.47 30.69
N LEU A 64 -39.51 5.58 31.22
CA LEU A 64 -39.80 6.28 32.48
C LEU A 64 -40.23 5.25 33.52
N GLN A 65 -39.48 5.16 34.62
CA GLN A 65 -39.72 4.18 35.69
C GLN A 65 -41.16 4.27 36.21
N GLY A 66 -41.86 3.14 36.22
CA GLY A 66 -43.27 3.04 36.62
C GLY A 66 -44.29 3.61 35.63
N LYS A 67 -43.86 4.25 34.53
CA LYS A 67 -44.73 4.93 33.55
C LYS A 67 -44.73 4.28 32.17
N GLY A 68 -43.71 3.49 31.82
CA GLY A 68 -43.62 2.73 30.57
C GLY A 68 -42.54 3.23 29.61
N THR A 69 -42.66 2.84 28.34
CA THR A 69 -41.75 3.21 27.24
C THR A 69 -42.44 4.19 26.31
N PHE A 70 -41.74 5.24 25.89
CA PHE A 70 -42.27 6.36 25.13
C PHE A 70 -41.44 6.63 23.88
N VAL A 71 -42.08 7.11 22.81
CA VAL A 71 -41.41 7.46 21.54
C VAL A 71 -40.60 8.75 21.71
N ASN A 72 -39.35 8.75 21.24
CA ASN A 72 -38.48 9.91 21.31
C ASN A 72 -38.84 10.97 20.24
N ASP A 73 -38.38 12.22 20.41
CA ASP A 73 -38.80 13.39 19.61
C ASP A 73 -38.18 13.45 18.19
N HIS A 74 -37.28 12.52 17.89
CA HIS A 74 -36.57 12.46 16.62
C HIS A 74 -37.01 11.24 15.82
N SER A 75 -37.30 11.42 14.54
CA SER A 75 -37.55 10.31 13.62
C SER A 75 -36.34 9.38 13.57
N PRO A 76 -36.50 8.07 13.30
CA PRO A 76 -35.37 7.14 13.14
C PRO A 76 -34.36 7.58 12.07
N GLU A 77 -34.79 8.35 11.07
CA GLU A 77 -33.94 8.97 10.04
C GLU A 77 -33.15 10.16 10.60
N GLU A 78 -33.78 11.02 11.41
CA GLU A 78 -33.06 12.08 12.13
C GLU A 78 -32.09 11.51 13.17
N ILE A 79 -32.45 10.44 13.88
CA ILE A 79 -31.53 9.78 14.82
C ILE A 79 -30.37 9.14 14.05
N HIS A 80 -30.62 8.48 12.92
CA HIS A 80 -29.55 7.96 12.07
C HIS A 80 -28.67 9.07 11.53
N ASN A 81 -29.24 10.20 11.09
CA ASN A 81 -28.49 11.35 10.59
C ASN A 81 -27.72 12.05 11.72
N ILE A 82 -28.28 12.15 12.93
CA ILE A 82 -27.61 12.70 14.11
C ILE A 82 -26.52 11.74 14.59
N THR A 83 -26.75 10.43 14.67
CA THR A 83 -25.69 9.46 15.06
C THR A 83 -24.63 9.29 13.98
N SER A 84 -24.97 9.44 12.71
CA SER A 84 -24.00 9.40 11.61
C SER A 84 -23.21 10.70 11.54
N ALA A 85 -23.84 11.86 11.70
CA ALA A 85 -23.15 13.15 11.77
C ALA A 85 -22.31 13.29 13.05
N VAL A 86 -22.79 12.79 14.19
CA VAL A 86 -22.02 12.73 15.45
C VAL A 86 -20.90 11.69 15.35
N LYS A 87 -21.10 10.53 14.69
CA LYS A 87 -20.01 9.61 14.37
C LYS A 87 -19.00 10.24 13.43
N GLU A 88 -19.42 10.86 12.33
CA GLU A 88 -18.53 11.55 11.39
C GLU A 88 -17.76 12.71 12.04
N GLN A 89 -18.36 13.38 13.04
CA GLN A 89 -17.68 14.39 13.87
C GLN A 89 -16.76 13.80 14.94
N LEU A 90 -16.92 12.53 15.32
CA LEU A 90 -16.11 11.84 16.34
C LEU A 90 -15.07 10.88 15.74
N THR A 91 -15.21 10.46 14.47
CA THR A 91 -14.27 9.60 13.78
C THR A 91 -13.22 10.43 13.09
N VAL A 92 -11.97 10.30 13.52
CA VAL A 92 -10.83 10.90 12.82
C VAL A 92 -10.79 10.32 11.40
N PRO A 93 -10.76 11.15 10.34
CA PRO A 93 -10.78 10.66 8.98
C PRO A 93 -9.54 9.79 8.71
N THR A 94 -9.75 8.60 8.17
CA THR A 94 -8.67 7.62 7.97
C THR A 94 -8.28 7.51 6.50
N ILE A 95 -6.99 7.47 6.21
CA ILE A 95 -6.41 7.10 4.92
C ILE A 95 -5.82 5.70 5.04
N GLY A 96 -6.07 4.85 4.05
CA GLY A 96 -5.48 3.53 3.97
C GLY A 96 -4.12 3.55 3.27
N PHE A 97 -3.15 2.76 3.72
CA PHE A 97 -1.89 2.51 3.02
C PHE A 97 -1.63 1.02 2.85
N LEU A 98 -1.52 0.58 1.59
CA LEU A 98 -1.16 -0.79 1.25
C LEU A 98 0.29 -0.85 0.78
N LEU A 99 1.03 -1.82 1.31
CA LEU A 99 2.43 -2.06 0.95
C LEU A 99 2.72 -3.55 0.81
N PRO A 100 3.64 -3.96 -0.09
CA PRO A 100 3.96 -5.38 -0.27
C PRO A 100 4.55 -5.99 1.00
N ARG A 101 5.56 -5.31 1.57
CA ARG A 101 6.33 -5.76 2.72
C ARG A 101 6.65 -4.58 3.65
N LEU A 102 7.01 -4.90 4.89
CA LEU A 102 7.53 -3.95 5.88
C LEU A 102 8.70 -4.62 6.60
N ASP A 103 9.83 -4.67 5.91
CA ASP A 103 11.01 -5.43 6.33
C ASP A 103 12.33 -4.72 5.98
N ASN A 104 12.25 -3.49 5.45
CA ASN A 104 13.43 -2.70 5.10
C ASN A 104 13.24 -1.21 5.45
N ARG A 105 14.37 -0.49 5.46
CA ARG A 105 14.41 0.96 5.73
C ARG A 105 13.57 1.75 4.74
N PHE A 106 13.52 1.33 3.47
CA PHE A 106 12.75 2.01 2.43
C PHE A 106 11.25 2.07 2.79
N THR A 107 10.63 0.92 3.03
CA THR A 107 9.20 0.82 3.38
C THR A 107 8.86 1.45 4.74
N ALA A 108 9.79 1.39 5.71
CA ALA A 108 9.63 2.08 6.99
C ALA A 108 9.62 3.61 6.86
N ASN A 109 10.54 4.17 6.06
CA ASN A 109 10.61 5.60 5.82
C ASN A 109 9.42 6.11 5.00
N LEU A 110 8.95 5.34 4.00
CA LEU A 110 7.69 5.65 3.31
C LEU A 110 6.53 5.77 4.29
N LEU A 111 6.37 4.76 5.16
CA LEU A 111 5.32 4.75 6.17
C LEU A 111 5.41 5.95 7.11
N SER A 112 6.62 6.28 7.59
CA SER A 112 6.86 7.44 8.47
C SER A 112 6.51 8.76 7.77
N GLY A 113 6.92 8.96 6.52
CA GLY A 113 6.62 10.19 5.79
C GLY A 113 5.12 10.37 5.51
N ILE A 114 4.41 9.27 5.24
CA ILE A 114 2.95 9.26 5.09
C ILE A 114 2.30 9.61 6.43
N GLU A 115 2.70 8.94 7.53
CA GLU A 115 2.15 9.21 8.86
C GLU A 115 2.30 10.68 9.22
N ASP A 116 3.55 11.20 9.21
CA ASP A 116 3.87 12.57 9.62
C ASP A 116 2.92 13.57 8.92
N THR A 117 2.73 13.38 7.61
CA THR A 117 1.90 14.27 6.79
C THR A 117 0.42 14.15 7.13
N LEU A 118 -0.08 12.93 7.35
CA LEU A 118 -1.49 12.72 7.67
C LEU A 118 -1.83 13.20 9.07
N SER A 119 -0.98 12.91 10.06
CA SER A 119 -1.20 13.26 11.46
C SER A 119 -1.17 14.78 11.68
N GLU A 120 -0.25 15.49 11.03
CA GLU A 120 -0.20 16.96 10.99
C GLU A 120 -1.49 17.60 10.44
N ASN A 121 -2.22 16.88 9.58
CA ASN A 121 -3.46 17.35 8.96
C ASN A 121 -4.73 16.75 9.60
N GLY A 122 -4.60 16.07 10.75
CA GLY A 122 -5.74 15.52 11.49
C GLY A 122 -6.35 14.26 10.88
N TYR A 123 -5.59 13.52 10.07
CA TYR A 123 -5.96 12.22 9.52
C TYR A 123 -5.27 11.08 10.28
N GLN A 124 -5.92 9.92 10.32
CA GLN A 124 -5.32 8.66 10.80
C GLN A 124 -4.81 7.83 9.63
N LEU A 125 -3.75 7.07 9.88
CA LEU A 125 -3.23 6.08 8.93
C LEU A 125 -3.65 4.66 9.35
N LEU A 126 -4.32 3.95 8.44
CA LEU A 126 -4.56 2.50 8.54
C LEU A 126 -3.70 1.80 7.49
N PHE A 127 -2.74 0.98 7.88
CA PHE A 127 -1.90 0.27 6.92
C PHE A 127 -2.07 -1.25 6.98
N ALA A 128 -1.83 -1.93 5.85
CA ALA A 128 -1.81 -3.38 5.78
C ALA A 128 -0.83 -3.90 4.72
N LYS A 129 -0.17 -5.02 5.04
CA LYS A 129 0.73 -5.69 4.10
C LYS A 129 -0.02 -6.64 3.17
N THR A 130 0.44 -6.75 1.93
CA THR A 130 -0.08 -7.72 0.96
C THR A 130 0.80 -8.97 0.84
N ASN A 131 2.01 -8.97 1.42
CA ASN A 131 2.98 -10.06 1.35
C ASN A 131 3.25 -10.52 -0.09
N ASP A 132 3.47 -9.55 -0.98
CA ASP A 132 3.76 -9.76 -2.41
C ASP A 132 2.67 -10.53 -3.17
N SER A 133 1.42 -10.54 -2.67
CA SER A 133 0.29 -11.27 -3.28
C SER A 133 -0.77 -10.31 -3.82
N GLN A 134 -1.02 -10.36 -5.14
CA GLN A 134 -2.10 -9.60 -5.78
C GLN A 134 -3.49 -10.02 -5.26
N GLU A 135 -3.69 -11.29 -4.93
CA GLU A 135 -4.94 -11.77 -4.31
C GLU A 135 -5.17 -11.11 -2.94
N THR A 136 -4.11 -11.04 -2.12
CA THR A 136 -4.17 -10.37 -0.82
C THR A 136 -4.38 -8.87 -0.99
N GLU A 137 -3.75 -8.25 -1.98
CA GLU A 137 -3.96 -6.83 -2.33
C GLU A 137 -5.43 -6.53 -2.66
N ILE A 138 -6.09 -7.37 -3.48
CA ILE A 138 -7.53 -7.26 -3.77
C ILE A 138 -8.36 -7.28 -2.48
N LEU A 139 -8.12 -8.28 -1.62
CA LEU A 139 -8.86 -8.43 -0.36
C LEU A 139 -8.64 -7.22 0.56
N LYS A 140 -7.40 -6.73 0.67
CA LYS A 140 -7.07 -5.59 1.53
C LYS A 140 -7.65 -4.27 1.03
N ILE A 141 -7.72 -4.05 -0.29
CA ILE A 141 -8.43 -2.90 -0.85
C ILE A 141 -9.91 -2.95 -0.44
N GLN A 142 -10.56 -4.11 -0.56
CA GLN A 142 -11.97 -4.26 -0.21
C GLN A 142 -12.22 -4.08 1.29
N GLU A 143 -11.36 -4.64 2.15
CA GLU A 143 -11.42 -4.46 3.61
C GLU A 143 -11.29 -2.99 4.01
N MET A 144 -10.33 -2.26 3.43
CA MET A 144 -10.12 -0.83 3.74
C MET A 144 -11.32 0.03 3.28
N LYS A 145 -11.90 -0.26 2.12
CA LYS A 145 -13.14 0.40 1.67
C LYS A 145 -14.29 0.15 2.64
N GLN A 146 -14.45 -1.09 3.12
CA GLN A 146 -15.48 -1.44 4.11
C GLN A 146 -15.23 -0.77 5.47
N ALA A 147 -13.96 -0.54 5.82
CA ALA A 147 -13.56 0.21 7.01
C ALA A 147 -13.82 1.73 6.88
N GLY A 148 -14.22 2.22 5.71
CA GLY A 148 -14.59 3.62 5.50
C GLY A 148 -13.41 4.57 5.35
N VAL A 149 -12.25 4.09 4.87
CA VAL A 149 -11.13 4.98 4.55
C VAL A 149 -11.54 5.99 3.46
N ARG A 150 -11.08 7.23 3.58
CA ARG A 150 -11.40 8.31 2.63
C ARG A 150 -10.55 8.30 1.37
N GLY A 151 -9.42 7.60 1.41
CA GLY A 151 -8.49 7.48 0.31
C GLY A 151 -7.52 6.33 0.53
N LEU A 152 -6.85 5.91 -0.53
CA LEU A 152 -5.87 4.84 -0.51
C LEU A 152 -4.54 5.33 -1.11
N ILE A 153 -3.47 5.13 -0.37
CA ILE A 153 -2.11 5.10 -0.92
C ILE A 153 -1.79 3.62 -1.14
N ILE A 154 -1.33 3.25 -2.33
CA ILE A 154 -1.01 1.86 -2.66
C ILE A 154 0.40 1.82 -3.22
N TYR A 155 1.28 1.05 -2.59
CA TYR A 155 2.51 0.56 -3.21
C TYR A 155 2.17 -0.79 -3.88
N PRO A 156 1.95 -0.83 -5.20
CA PRO A 156 1.40 -2.00 -5.89
C PRO A 156 2.35 -3.21 -5.84
N VAL A 157 1.78 -4.41 -5.73
CA VAL A 157 2.53 -5.68 -5.88
C VAL A 157 3.09 -5.84 -7.30
N GLU A 158 4.23 -6.52 -7.45
CA GLU A 158 4.82 -6.84 -8.77
C GLU A 158 3.88 -7.75 -9.58
N GLY A 159 3.77 -7.53 -10.89
CA GLY A 159 3.00 -8.44 -11.74
C GLY A 159 2.83 -7.97 -13.17
N GLU A 160 2.59 -8.94 -14.06
CA GLU A 160 2.37 -8.72 -15.51
C GLU A 160 0.98 -8.11 -15.80
N HIS A 161 0.07 -8.15 -14.84
CA HIS A 161 -1.29 -7.63 -14.96
C HIS A 161 -1.63 -6.66 -13.84
N TYR A 162 -2.39 -5.63 -14.19
CA TYR A 162 -2.90 -4.67 -13.21
C TYR A 162 -3.94 -5.30 -12.32
N ASN A 163 -3.89 -4.93 -11.04
CA ASN A 163 -4.91 -5.30 -10.09
C ASN A 163 -6.24 -4.63 -10.46
N ASN A 164 -7.26 -5.46 -10.73
CA ASN A 164 -8.59 -5.01 -11.14
C ASN A 164 -9.26 -4.08 -10.11
N GLU A 165 -8.98 -4.22 -8.82
CA GLU A 165 -9.51 -3.31 -7.80
C GLU A 165 -8.86 -1.92 -7.90
N ILE A 166 -7.56 -1.82 -8.19
CA ILE A 166 -6.89 -0.53 -8.38
C ILE A 166 -7.46 0.19 -9.61
N LEU A 167 -7.72 -0.56 -10.70
CA LEU A 167 -8.42 -0.03 -11.87
C LEU A 167 -9.84 0.43 -11.53
N ALA A 168 -10.59 -0.36 -10.75
CA ALA A 168 -11.93 0.00 -10.31
C ALA A 168 -11.94 1.26 -9.43
N LEU A 169 -10.97 1.42 -8.52
CA LEU A 169 -10.80 2.65 -7.73
C LEU A 169 -10.62 3.86 -8.63
N THR A 170 -9.75 3.74 -9.65
CA THR A 170 -9.45 4.79 -10.62
C THR A 170 -10.70 5.17 -11.43
N LEU A 171 -11.41 4.19 -11.99
CA LEU A 171 -12.62 4.41 -12.79
C LEU A 171 -13.74 5.06 -11.98
N ASN A 172 -13.84 4.73 -10.69
CA ASN A 172 -14.83 5.32 -9.78
C ASN A 172 -14.37 6.65 -9.16
N ARG A 173 -13.21 7.19 -9.57
CA ARG A 173 -12.60 8.41 -9.00
C ARG A 173 -12.48 8.38 -7.48
N PHE A 174 -12.22 7.21 -6.91
CA PHE A 174 -11.89 7.10 -5.51
C PHE A 174 -10.50 7.72 -5.26
N PRO A 175 -10.29 8.52 -4.20
CA PRO A 175 -8.98 9.10 -3.92
C PRO A 175 -7.90 8.02 -3.80
N LEU A 176 -6.93 8.07 -4.70
CA LEU A 176 -5.94 7.02 -4.92
C LEU A 176 -4.61 7.66 -5.33
N VAL A 177 -3.55 7.30 -4.63
CA VAL A 177 -2.16 7.60 -4.99
C VAL A 177 -1.38 6.30 -5.08
N LEU A 178 -0.69 6.07 -6.19
CA LEU A 178 0.25 4.97 -6.34
C LEU A 178 1.66 5.40 -5.92
N LEU A 179 2.37 4.53 -5.23
CA LEU A 179 3.70 4.82 -4.68
C LEU A 179 4.74 3.85 -5.27
N ASP A 180 5.90 4.39 -5.64
CA ASP A 180 7.05 3.75 -6.30
C ASP A 180 6.76 3.26 -7.72
N ARG A 181 5.55 2.75 -7.95
CA ARG A 181 5.10 2.17 -9.21
C ARG A 181 3.86 2.89 -9.72
N ASN A 182 3.74 2.93 -11.03
CA ASN A 182 2.54 3.37 -11.74
C ASN A 182 1.97 2.23 -12.62
N LEU A 183 0.73 2.43 -13.07
CA LEU A 183 0.07 1.60 -14.07
C LEU A 183 0.19 2.28 -15.44
N LYS A 184 0.99 1.72 -16.35
CA LYS A 184 1.14 2.28 -17.71
C LYS A 184 -0.22 2.37 -18.41
N GLY A 185 -0.45 3.50 -19.06
CA GLY A 185 -1.70 3.77 -19.79
C GLY A 185 -2.90 4.08 -18.91
N VAL A 186 -2.73 4.20 -17.59
CA VAL A 186 -3.80 4.61 -16.66
C VAL A 186 -3.44 5.94 -16.01
N GLU A 187 -4.28 6.95 -16.19
CA GLU A 187 -4.12 8.24 -15.53
C GLU A 187 -4.47 8.11 -14.04
N THR A 188 -3.43 8.16 -13.20
CA THR A 188 -3.52 8.08 -11.73
C THR A 188 -2.52 9.04 -11.11
N ASN A 189 -2.77 9.46 -9.87
CA ASN A 189 -1.72 10.08 -9.07
C ASN A 189 -0.64 9.04 -8.81
N SER A 190 0.62 9.37 -9.07
CA SER A 190 1.75 8.49 -8.75
C SER A 190 2.95 9.29 -8.26
N ILE A 191 3.59 8.78 -7.22
CA ILE A 191 4.80 9.36 -6.62
C ILE A 191 5.88 8.28 -6.66
N SER A 192 6.96 8.54 -7.40
CA SER A 192 8.08 7.61 -7.53
C SER A 192 9.40 8.35 -7.54
N SER A 193 10.49 7.60 -7.40
CA SER A 193 11.82 8.14 -7.72
C SER A 193 12.05 8.19 -9.23
N ASP A 194 12.95 9.08 -9.67
CA ASP A 194 13.43 9.08 -11.05
C ASP A 194 14.37 7.90 -11.30
N ASN A 195 13.76 6.73 -11.47
CA ASN A 195 14.40 5.43 -11.66
C ASN A 195 15.24 5.37 -12.94
N HIS A 196 14.83 6.10 -13.99
CA HIS A 196 15.55 6.14 -15.26
C HIS A 196 16.86 6.93 -15.13
N GLU A 197 16.78 8.16 -14.62
CA GLU A 197 17.97 8.99 -14.40
C GLU A 197 18.92 8.36 -13.37
N ALA A 198 18.36 7.77 -12.32
CA ALA A 198 19.10 6.99 -11.33
C ALA A 198 20.01 5.91 -11.94
N ALA A 199 19.46 5.10 -12.85
CA ALA A 199 20.20 4.03 -13.50
C ALA A 199 21.27 4.59 -14.46
N ILE A 200 20.99 5.72 -15.12
CA ILE A 200 21.98 6.42 -15.95
C ILE A 200 23.18 6.84 -15.12
N GLN A 201 22.96 7.45 -13.96
CA GLN A 201 24.03 7.89 -13.06
C GLN A 201 24.84 6.70 -12.51
N ALA A 202 24.19 5.59 -12.18
CA ALA A 202 24.86 4.38 -11.72
C ALA A 202 25.79 3.77 -12.79
N VAL A 203 25.32 3.65 -14.04
CA VAL A 203 26.14 3.16 -15.16
C VAL A 203 27.26 4.15 -15.49
N LYS A 204 26.98 5.46 -15.43
CA LYS A 204 27.99 6.50 -15.62
C LYS A 204 29.16 6.32 -14.65
N HIS A 205 28.87 6.15 -13.36
CA HIS A 205 29.88 5.93 -12.33
C HIS A 205 30.75 4.70 -12.62
N LEU A 206 30.11 3.57 -12.96
CA LEU A 206 30.84 2.34 -13.32
C LEU A 206 31.71 2.52 -14.56
N HIS A 207 31.22 3.24 -15.57
CA HIS A 207 32.00 3.51 -16.77
C HIS A 207 33.19 4.45 -16.52
N GLU A 208 33.02 5.48 -15.68
CA GLU A 208 34.10 6.39 -15.28
C GLU A 208 35.21 5.67 -14.50
N LEU A 209 34.87 4.56 -13.84
CA LEU A 209 35.83 3.64 -13.23
C LEU A 209 36.52 2.70 -14.24
N GLY A 210 36.16 2.74 -15.52
CA GLY A 210 36.76 1.96 -16.61
C GLY A 210 36.01 0.68 -16.98
N HIS A 211 34.82 0.44 -16.40
CA HIS A 211 34.05 -0.76 -16.73
C HIS A 211 33.30 -0.59 -18.06
N ASN A 212 33.52 -1.55 -18.97
CA ASN A 212 32.83 -1.59 -20.27
C ASN A 212 31.91 -2.82 -20.43
N ARG A 213 31.94 -3.75 -19.47
CA ARG A 213 31.04 -4.90 -19.44
C ARG A 213 30.33 -4.95 -18.11
N ILE A 214 29.31 -4.09 -18.04
CA ILE A 214 28.47 -3.85 -16.88
C ILE A 214 27.22 -4.71 -17.08
N GLY A 215 26.89 -5.59 -16.15
CA GLY A 215 25.64 -6.34 -16.17
C GLY A 215 24.52 -5.65 -15.40
N PHE A 216 23.33 -6.22 -15.48
CA PHE A 216 22.13 -5.78 -14.77
C PHE A 216 21.44 -6.98 -14.12
N ILE A 217 21.01 -6.85 -12.87
CA ILE A 217 20.25 -7.87 -12.15
C ILE A 217 19.02 -7.26 -11.48
N SER A 218 17.84 -7.89 -11.64
CA SER A 218 16.58 -7.46 -11.04
C SER A 218 15.64 -8.64 -10.75
N THR A 219 14.59 -8.38 -9.97
CA THR A 219 13.35 -9.17 -9.99
C THR A 219 12.60 -8.92 -11.31
N LEU A 220 11.34 -9.34 -11.39
CA LEU A 220 10.53 -9.25 -12.60
C LEU A 220 10.42 -7.81 -13.11
N ALA A 221 11.10 -7.52 -14.22
CA ALA A 221 11.01 -6.21 -14.86
C ALA A 221 9.65 -5.99 -15.51
N GLU A 222 9.16 -6.95 -16.28
CA GLU A 222 7.91 -6.83 -17.04
C GLU A 222 6.71 -6.53 -16.13
N GLY A 223 6.03 -5.40 -16.37
CA GLY A 223 4.90 -4.96 -15.58
C GLY A 223 5.26 -4.23 -14.27
N THR A 224 6.54 -4.14 -13.91
CA THR A 224 7.03 -3.40 -12.74
C THR A 224 7.71 -2.10 -13.15
N SER A 225 6.93 -1.01 -13.21
CA SER A 225 7.37 0.27 -13.79
C SER A 225 8.68 0.83 -13.22
N SER A 226 8.94 0.70 -11.91
CA SER A 226 10.21 1.15 -11.32
C SER A 226 11.42 0.37 -11.85
N ILE A 227 11.29 -0.95 -12.04
CA ILE A 227 12.35 -1.81 -12.58
C ILE A 227 12.51 -1.60 -14.09
N GLU A 228 11.42 -1.42 -14.83
CA GLU A 228 11.47 -1.12 -16.27
C GLU A 228 12.18 0.21 -16.51
N ASP A 229 11.87 1.26 -15.74
CA ASP A 229 12.55 2.55 -15.83
C ASP A 229 14.06 2.41 -15.54
N ARG A 230 14.45 1.60 -14.53
CA ARG A 230 15.86 1.30 -14.23
C ARG A 230 16.55 0.55 -15.38
N LEU A 231 15.90 -0.46 -15.95
CA LEU A 231 16.43 -1.23 -17.07
C LEU A 231 16.61 -0.34 -18.31
N HIS A 232 15.63 0.50 -18.63
CA HIS A 232 15.73 1.44 -19.74
C HIS A 232 16.84 2.47 -19.52
N GLY A 233 16.97 3.03 -18.30
CA GLY A 233 18.05 3.96 -17.98
C GLY A 233 19.44 3.31 -18.06
N TYR A 234 19.55 2.05 -17.63
CA TYR A 234 20.75 1.24 -17.79
C TYR A 234 21.10 1.06 -19.28
N GLU A 235 20.16 0.62 -20.11
CA GLU A 235 20.37 0.42 -21.55
C GLU A 235 20.73 1.73 -22.25
N LYS A 236 20.04 2.83 -21.90
CA LYS A 236 20.31 4.16 -22.44
C LYS A 236 21.73 4.63 -22.12
N ALA A 237 22.18 4.41 -20.88
CA ALA A 237 23.51 4.82 -20.47
C ALA A 237 24.64 4.04 -21.16
N LEU A 238 24.40 2.76 -21.48
CA LEU A 238 25.31 1.97 -22.30
C LEU A 238 25.36 2.50 -23.74
N GLU A 239 24.19 2.77 -24.33
CA GLU A 239 24.06 3.33 -25.67
C GLU A 239 24.83 4.66 -25.81
N ASP A 240 24.62 5.59 -24.87
CA ASP A 240 25.26 6.92 -24.83
C ASP A 240 26.79 6.85 -24.74
N ARG A 241 27.33 5.70 -24.27
CA ARG A 241 28.77 5.44 -24.12
C ARG A 241 29.31 4.50 -25.18
N HIS A 242 28.50 4.17 -26.18
CA HIS A 242 28.85 3.22 -27.25
C HIS A 242 29.27 1.84 -26.72
N ILE A 243 28.70 1.41 -25.59
CA ILE A 243 28.84 0.06 -25.06
C ILE A 243 27.74 -0.82 -25.66
N LEU A 244 28.11 -1.97 -26.22
CA LEU A 244 27.14 -2.91 -26.78
C LEU A 244 26.22 -3.46 -25.70
N ILE A 245 24.92 -3.37 -25.91
CA ILE A 245 23.93 -3.99 -25.04
C ILE A 245 23.96 -5.50 -25.26
N ASP A 246 24.47 -6.22 -24.26
CA ASP A 246 24.51 -7.68 -24.24
C ASP A 246 23.41 -8.21 -23.31
N ARG A 247 22.37 -8.81 -23.89
CA ARG A 247 21.24 -9.37 -23.13
C ARG A 247 21.66 -10.55 -22.24
N SER A 248 22.79 -11.21 -22.51
CA SER A 248 23.26 -12.36 -21.71
C SER A 248 23.79 -11.97 -20.31
N ILE A 249 24.13 -10.68 -20.13
CA ILE A 249 24.51 -10.08 -18.84
C ILE A 249 23.35 -9.29 -18.21
N GLN A 250 22.11 -9.57 -18.62
CA GLN A 250 20.90 -9.05 -17.99
C GLN A 250 20.11 -10.21 -17.37
N MET A 251 19.96 -10.22 -16.05
CA MET A 251 19.08 -11.17 -15.35
C MET A 251 17.90 -10.42 -14.74
N THR A 252 16.74 -10.50 -15.40
CA THR A 252 15.54 -9.70 -15.05
C THR A 252 14.41 -10.51 -14.42
N ARG A 253 14.72 -11.71 -13.93
CA ARG A 253 13.75 -12.63 -13.31
C ARG A 253 14.37 -13.37 -12.11
N LEU A 254 15.02 -12.63 -11.21
CA LEU A 254 15.49 -13.20 -9.95
C LEU A 254 14.30 -13.48 -9.02
N ALA A 255 14.07 -14.74 -8.67
CA ALA A 255 12.93 -15.12 -7.84
C ALA A 255 13.24 -14.90 -6.34
N MET A 256 12.90 -13.72 -5.81
CA MET A 256 13.13 -13.37 -4.40
C MET A 256 12.21 -14.10 -3.40
N SER A 257 11.18 -14.80 -3.89
CA SER A 257 10.35 -15.70 -3.07
C SER A 257 11.02 -17.06 -2.82
N ALA A 258 12.14 -17.35 -3.48
CA ALA A 258 12.93 -18.56 -3.30
C ALA A 258 13.73 -18.50 -1.97
N SER A 259 14.32 -19.62 -1.55
CA SER A 259 15.21 -19.60 -0.39
C SER A 259 16.48 -18.78 -0.67
N ASP A 260 17.14 -18.29 0.38
CA ASP A 260 18.40 -17.54 0.22
C ASP A 260 19.45 -18.36 -0.56
N GLU A 261 19.54 -19.67 -0.30
CA GLU A 261 20.43 -20.57 -1.03
C GLU A 261 20.07 -20.67 -2.52
N GLU A 262 18.78 -20.72 -2.86
CA GLU A 262 18.32 -20.75 -4.24
C GLU A 262 18.66 -19.46 -4.99
N VAL A 263 18.42 -18.31 -4.35
CA VAL A 263 18.80 -16.99 -4.88
C VAL A 263 20.30 -16.91 -5.14
N ILE A 264 21.12 -17.31 -4.16
CA ILE A 264 22.58 -17.35 -4.29
C ILE A 264 23.00 -18.25 -5.45
N MET A 265 22.45 -19.47 -5.57
CA MET A 265 22.77 -20.38 -6.67
C MET A 265 22.41 -19.80 -8.04
N MET A 266 21.28 -19.08 -8.16
CA MET A 266 20.90 -18.41 -9.41
C MET A 266 21.92 -17.32 -9.78
N ILE A 267 22.32 -16.50 -8.81
CA ILE A 267 23.35 -15.47 -9.01
C ILE A 267 24.70 -16.11 -9.38
N GLN A 268 25.10 -17.18 -8.70
CA GLN A 268 26.34 -17.89 -9.00
C GLN A 268 26.38 -18.41 -10.44
N LYS A 269 25.29 -19.04 -10.90
CA LYS A 269 25.18 -19.49 -12.30
C LYS A 269 25.27 -18.32 -13.28
N PHE A 270 24.63 -17.20 -12.96
CA PHE A 270 24.68 -15.99 -13.77
C PHE A 270 26.09 -15.39 -13.86
N LEU A 271 26.80 -15.30 -12.74
CA LEU A 271 28.20 -14.85 -12.70
C LEU A 271 29.13 -15.83 -13.45
N GLN A 272 28.94 -17.14 -13.26
CA GLN A 272 29.74 -18.18 -13.91
C GLN A 272 29.55 -18.20 -15.43
N ALA A 273 28.34 -17.93 -15.92
CA ALA A 273 28.07 -17.82 -17.36
C ALA A 273 28.69 -16.56 -17.99
N ASN A 274 29.09 -15.58 -17.18
CA ASN A 274 29.55 -14.26 -17.61
C ASN A 274 30.88 -13.84 -16.98
N PRO A 275 31.97 -14.65 -17.07
CA PRO A 275 33.23 -14.40 -16.36
C PRO A 275 33.95 -13.11 -16.76
N GLN A 276 33.61 -12.53 -17.92
CA GLN A 276 34.17 -11.30 -18.46
C GLN A 276 33.38 -10.04 -18.06
N MET A 277 32.30 -10.19 -17.29
CA MET A 277 31.61 -9.08 -16.62
C MET A 277 32.44 -8.59 -15.43
N THR A 278 32.68 -7.27 -15.35
CA THR A 278 33.53 -6.68 -14.28
C THR A 278 32.76 -5.70 -13.40
N ALA A 279 31.52 -5.38 -13.77
CA ALA A 279 30.64 -4.56 -12.98
C ALA A 279 29.19 -5.02 -13.08
N LEU A 280 28.39 -4.74 -12.06
CA LEU A 280 26.99 -5.13 -11.98
C LEU A 280 26.15 -4.00 -11.35
N LEU A 281 25.07 -3.62 -12.02
CA LEU A 281 24.01 -2.81 -11.43
C LEU A 281 22.93 -3.75 -10.87
N SER A 282 22.78 -3.76 -9.55
CA SER A 282 21.70 -4.45 -8.87
C SER A 282 20.50 -3.52 -8.73
N SER A 283 19.44 -3.82 -9.45
CA SER A 283 18.21 -3.01 -9.53
C SER A 283 17.39 -3.01 -8.25
N ASN A 284 17.72 -3.84 -7.26
CA ASN A 284 17.18 -3.84 -5.91
C ASN A 284 18.35 -4.08 -4.95
N PHE A 285 18.19 -3.79 -3.66
CA PHE A 285 19.22 -4.20 -2.70
C PHE A 285 19.21 -5.73 -2.56
N SER A 286 20.24 -6.39 -3.08
CA SER A 286 20.41 -7.85 -3.01
C SER A 286 21.78 -8.20 -2.42
N PRO A 287 21.91 -8.36 -1.09
CA PRO A 287 23.17 -8.72 -0.46
C PRO A 287 23.67 -10.10 -0.93
N HIS A 288 22.76 -10.95 -1.43
CA HIS A 288 23.05 -12.24 -2.06
C HIS A 288 24.05 -12.12 -3.22
N VAL A 289 24.14 -10.96 -3.88
CA VAL A 289 25.16 -10.71 -4.93
C VAL A 289 26.57 -10.79 -4.36
N ILE A 290 26.83 -10.08 -3.25
CA ILE A 290 28.14 -10.09 -2.59
C ILE A 290 28.42 -11.48 -2.03
N GLN A 291 27.44 -12.11 -1.39
CA GLN A 291 27.59 -13.44 -0.84
C GLN A 291 27.90 -14.49 -1.91
N ALA A 292 27.21 -14.45 -3.05
CA ALA A 292 27.47 -15.32 -4.19
C ALA A 292 28.89 -15.13 -4.74
N ALA A 293 29.30 -13.87 -4.95
CA ALA A 293 30.65 -13.54 -5.42
C ALA A 293 31.72 -14.08 -4.46
N MET A 294 31.59 -13.84 -3.15
CA MET A 294 32.51 -14.33 -2.12
C MET A 294 32.61 -15.86 -2.11
N GLN A 295 31.48 -16.58 -2.21
CA GLN A 295 31.48 -18.04 -2.27
C GLN A 295 32.13 -18.61 -3.52
N MET A 296 32.18 -17.83 -4.61
CA MET A 296 32.87 -18.18 -5.85
C MET A 296 34.35 -17.77 -5.85
N GLY A 297 34.84 -17.11 -4.79
CA GLY A 297 36.19 -16.53 -4.75
C GLY A 297 36.36 -15.30 -5.64
N ILE A 298 35.27 -14.63 -6.02
CA ILE A 298 35.26 -13.36 -6.76
C ILE A 298 35.31 -12.22 -5.72
N SER A 299 36.35 -11.40 -5.77
CA SER A 299 36.53 -10.28 -4.84
C SER A 299 35.64 -9.11 -5.24
N VAL A 300 34.92 -8.54 -4.27
CA VAL A 300 34.18 -7.28 -4.43
C VAL A 300 34.88 -6.23 -3.57
N PRO A 301 35.37 -5.11 -4.13
CA PRO A 301 35.13 -4.63 -5.50
C PRO A 301 36.16 -5.03 -6.57
N GLU A 302 37.25 -5.74 -6.23
CA GLU A 302 38.43 -5.84 -7.09
C GLU A 302 38.21 -6.64 -8.39
N ASP A 303 37.43 -7.71 -8.35
CA ASP A 303 37.08 -8.53 -9.51
C ASP A 303 35.71 -8.14 -10.09
N LEU A 304 34.77 -7.76 -9.20
CA LEU A 304 33.41 -7.36 -9.55
C LEU A 304 33.01 -6.11 -8.76
N SER A 305 32.83 -4.99 -9.45
CA SER A 305 32.22 -3.79 -8.86
C SER A 305 30.69 -3.89 -8.88
N VAL A 306 30.03 -3.52 -7.79
CA VAL A 306 28.58 -3.60 -7.67
C VAL A 306 28.00 -2.26 -7.20
N VAL A 307 27.01 -1.75 -7.92
CA VAL A 307 26.15 -0.65 -7.47
C VAL A 307 24.79 -1.23 -7.12
N PHE A 308 24.24 -0.86 -5.97
CA PHE A 308 22.91 -1.27 -5.53
C PHE A 308 21.91 -0.13 -5.69
N PHE A 309 20.67 -0.46 -6.02
CA PHE A 309 19.54 0.39 -5.71
C PHE A 309 19.09 0.16 -4.27
N ASP A 310 18.57 1.22 -3.66
CA ASP A 310 18.17 1.31 -2.25
C ASP A 310 19.36 1.29 -1.29
N ASP A 311 19.34 2.25 -0.36
CA ASP A 311 20.28 2.27 0.74
C ASP A 311 19.80 1.34 1.85
N VAL A 312 20.73 0.69 2.53
CA VAL A 312 20.42 -0.11 3.71
C VAL A 312 21.22 0.38 4.89
N GLU A 313 20.69 0.12 6.08
CA GLU A 313 21.50 0.18 7.28
C GLU A 313 22.47 -1.01 7.25
N PHE A 314 23.76 -0.72 7.35
CA PHE A 314 24.80 -1.73 7.49
C PHE A 314 25.62 -1.44 8.75
N PRO A 315 26.16 -2.48 9.42
CA PRO A 315 27.00 -2.28 10.59
C PRO A 315 28.23 -1.41 10.29
N GLU A 316 28.72 -0.67 11.27
CA GLU A 316 29.93 0.16 11.14
C GLU A 316 31.17 -0.64 10.68
N PHE A 317 31.21 -1.93 11.01
CA PHE A 317 32.26 -2.88 10.60
C PHE A 317 31.91 -3.69 9.34
N CYS A 318 30.99 -3.20 8.51
CA CYS A 318 30.72 -3.80 7.21
C CYS A 318 32.02 -3.82 6.38
N ILE A 319 32.41 -4.99 5.91
CA ILE A 319 33.67 -5.17 5.15
C ILE A 319 33.55 -4.55 3.75
N ILE A 320 32.35 -4.55 3.18
CA ILE A 320 32.07 -4.01 1.84
C ILE A 320 30.86 -3.08 1.91
N PRO A 321 31.05 -1.83 2.40
CA PRO A 321 30.03 -0.80 2.33
C PRO A 321 29.48 -0.62 0.91
N PRO A 322 28.16 -0.78 0.67
CA PRO A 322 27.59 -0.79 -0.67
C PRO A 322 27.54 0.62 -1.27
N THR A 323 28.14 0.82 -2.43
CA THR A 323 27.82 1.94 -3.32
C THR A 323 26.36 1.82 -3.72
N ALA A 324 25.55 2.83 -3.41
CA ALA A 324 24.10 2.74 -3.55
C ALA A 324 23.51 3.98 -4.22
N VAL A 325 22.46 3.77 -5.00
CA VAL A 325 21.51 4.82 -5.36
C VAL A 325 20.51 4.97 -4.23
N VAL A 326 20.53 6.13 -3.59
CA VAL A 326 19.69 6.47 -2.44
C VAL A 326 18.49 7.28 -2.91
N GLN A 327 17.32 6.89 -2.41
CA GLN A 327 16.05 7.55 -2.71
C GLN A 327 15.72 8.56 -1.59
N GLN A 328 14.74 9.42 -1.83
CA GLN A 328 14.23 10.33 -0.79
C GLN A 328 13.00 9.71 -0.13
N GLU A 329 13.16 8.61 0.60
CA GLU A 329 12.03 7.77 1.01
C GLU A 329 11.03 8.49 1.92
N LEU A 330 11.53 9.24 2.91
CA LEU A 330 10.67 10.07 3.76
C LEU A 330 9.88 11.09 2.92
N GLU A 331 10.51 11.70 1.92
CA GLU A 331 9.86 12.71 1.08
C GLU A 331 8.86 12.08 0.09
N LEU A 332 9.15 10.88 -0.45
CA LEU A 332 8.18 10.11 -1.24
C LEU A 332 6.91 9.87 -0.43
N GLY A 333 7.06 9.47 0.84
CA GLY A 333 5.93 9.29 1.75
C GLY A 333 5.17 10.59 2.00
N ARG A 334 5.89 11.70 2.23
CA ARG A 334 5.27 13.03 2.47
C ARG A 334 4.52 13.55 1.26
N GLU A 335 5.10 13.42 0.07
CA GLU A 335 4.43 13.79 -1.19
C GLU A 335 3.18 12.94 -1.43
N ALA A 336 3.24 11.63 -1.16
CA ALA A 336 2.06 10.77 -1.26
C ALA A 336 0.94 11.23 -0.30
N GLY A 337 1.30 11.58 0.95
CA GLY A 337 0.39 12.18 1.92
C GLY A 337 -0.22 13.50 1.43
N ARG A 338 0.59 14.43 0.91
CA ARG A 338 0.11 15.72 0.39
C ARG A 338 -0.84 15.55 -0.79
N VAL A 339 -0.50 14.67 -1.73
CA VAL A 339 -1.32 14.43 -2.93
C VAL A 339 -2.64 13.73 -2.59
N ILE A 340 -2.64 12.74 -1.69
CA ILE A 340 -3.90 12.07 -1.31
C ILE A 340 -4.84 13.03 -0.59
N LEU A 341 -4.33 13.87 0.31
CA LEU A 341 -5.14 14.85 1.03
C LEU A 341 -5.79 15.85 0.07
N LYS A 342 -5.01 16.37 -0.88
CA LYS A 342 -5.52 17.25 -1.94
C LYS A 342 -6.63 16.58 -2.76
N GLN A 343 -6.47 15.30 -3.08
CA GLN A 343 -7.47 14.55 -3.86
C GLN A 343 -8.74 14.23 -3.04
N VAL A 344 -8.61 13.98 -1.74
CA VAL A 344 -9.76 13.80 -0.84
C VAL A 344 -10.58 15.09 -0.71
N GLU A 345 -9.91 16.24 -0.63
CA GLU A 345 -10.57 17.56 -0.56
C GLU A 345 -11.16 17.98 -1.90
N ASN A 346 -10.49 17.64 -3.01
CA ASN A 346 -10.95 17.95 -4.37
C ASN A 346 -10.84 16.72 -5.29
N PRO A 347 -11.89 15.87 -5.35
CA PRO A 347 -11.89 14.65 -6.18
C PRO A 347 -11.74 14.89 -7.69
N ASN A 348 -11.88 16.15 -8.16
CA ASN A 348 -11.74 16.53 -9.56
C ASN A 348 -10.40 17.21 -9.86
N SER A 349 -9.45 17.23 -8.93
CA SER A 349 -8.11 17.73 -9.21
C SER A 349 -7.42 16.88 -10.28
N GLU A 350 -6.57 17.51 -11.10
CA GLU A 350 -5.74 16.80 -12.07
C GLU A 350 -4.86 15.76 -11.39
N TYR A 351 -4.64 14.64 -12.08
CA TYR A 351 -3.70 13.62 -11.63
C TYR A 351 -2.26 14.11 -11.76
N LEU A 352 -1.49 13.90 -10.71
CA LEU A 352 -0.08 14.30 -10.61
C LEU A 352 0.81 13.07 -10.71
N GLN A 353 1.81 13.14 -11.60
CA GLN A 353 2.91 12.17 -11.65
C GLN A 353 4.17 12.88 -11.19
N VAL A 354 4.60 12.58 -9.96
CA VAL A 354 5.77 13.23 -9.34
C VAL A 354 6.93 12.26 -9.34
N LYS A 355 8.06 12.68 -9.92
CA LYS A 355 9.34 11.96 -9.85
C LYS A 355 10.31 12.73 -8.97
N LEU A 356 10.71 12.13 -7.85
CA LEU A 356 11.73 12.71 -6.96
C LEU A 356 13.13 12.32 -7.42
N PRO A 357 14.11 13.24 -7.35
CA PRO A 357 15.49 12.92 -7.71
C PRO A 357 16.09 11.92 -6.71
N THR A 358 17.07 11.16 -7.19
CA THR A 358 17.88 10.22 -6.40
C THR A 358 19.32 10.71 -6.31
N MET A 359 20.11 10.09 -5.43
CA MET A 359 21.53 10.39 -5.28
C MET A 359 22.35 9.11 -5.31
N LEU A 360 23.38 9.05 -6.16
CA LEU A 360 24.39 8.02 -6.08
C LEU A 360 25.37 8.35 -4.95
N ILE A 361 25.55 7.43 -4.00
CA ILE A 361 26.52 7.53 -2.91
C ILE A 361 27.63 6.48 -3.15
N PRO A 362 28.79 6.87 -3.70
CA PRO A 362 29.95 6.00 -3.84
C PRO A 362 30.45 5.53 -2.47
N ARG A 363 30.66 4.22 -2.33
CA ARG A 363 31.28 3.58 -1.17
C ARG A 363 32.31 2.54 -1.64
N GLN A 364 32.45 1.41 -0.94
CA GLN A 364 33.56 0.47 -1.12
C GLN A 364 33.20 -0.77 -1.97
N SER A 365 31.97 -0.88 -2.49
CA SER A 365 31.60 -1.97 -3.42
C SER A 365 31.93 -1.66 -4.88
N THR A 366 32.59 -0.55 -5.19
CA THR A 366 33.06 -0.22 -6.54
C THR A 366 34.51 0.24 -6.54
N ALA A 367 35.30 -0.18 -7.54
CA ALA A 367 36.70 0.19 -7.73
C ALA A 367 37.02 0.39 -9.21
N LYS A 368 38.23 0.85 -9.54
CA LYS A 368 38.66 0.94 -10.94
C LYS A 368 38.75 -0.44 -11.57
N ALA A 369 38.33 -0.56 -12.82
CA ALA A 369 38.45 -1.79 -13.59
C ALA A 369 39.92 -2.23 -13.67
N LYS A 370 40.16 -3.54 -13.52
CA LYS A 370 41.48 -4.12 -13.79
C LYS A 370 41.80 -3.96 -15.28
N SER A 371 42.95 -3.36 -15.56
CA SER A 371 43.51 -3.13 -16.90
C SER A 371 43.86 -4.42 -17.62
#